data_AF-A0A3A1WTL8-F1
#
_entry.id   AF-A0A3A1WTL8-F1
#
_cell.length_a   1.000
_cell.length_b   1.000
_cell.length_c   1.000
_cell.angle_alpha   90.00
_cell.angle_beta   90.00
_cell.angle_gamma   90.00
#
_symmetry.space_group_name_H-M   'P 1'
#
loop_
_entity.id
_entity.type
_entity.pdbx_description
1 polymer ?
#
loop_
_entity_poly.entity_id
_entity_poly.type
_entity_poly.pdbx_seq_one_letter_code
_entity_poly.pdbx_strand_id
1 'polypeptide(L)'
;MKNNKMMALAALALAGILALAGCGSNGNAAKSASKSQATEQKADDKGDDKGGDKGFEEVPVGPHQDQNIGPLTIGAVYFQPVDMLPAGMGLKASEASFHLEADIHANKEGAKLGYGKGEFIPDLTVNYEIVDKASGESVGKGTFMQMNASDGPHYGANVKLDKAGNYKLVLSIESPEKKGWMLHVDPATGVTGRFWTEPIKATFDDWKYTPRQW
;
A
#
# COMPACT_ATOMS: atom_id res chain seq x y z
N MET A 1 -61.67 -29.79 34.17
CA MET A 1 -61.35 -29.63 35.61
C MET A 1 -60.51 -28.35 35.73
N LYS A 2 -61.11 -27.17 35.92
CA LYS A 2 -61.36 -26.51 37.23
C LYS A 2 -60.07 -26.37 38.07
N ASN A 3 -59.44 -25.19 38.10
CA ASN A 3 -59.55 -24.24 39.23
C ASN A 3 -58.59 -23.04 39.12
N ASN A 4 -59.15 -21.87 39.45
CA ASN A 4 -58.51 -20.57 39.63
C ASN A 4 -58.02 -20.36 41.09
N LYS A 5 -57.30 -19.23 41.28
CA LYS A 5 -56.96 -18.49 42.52
C LYS A 5 -55.64 -18.96 43.18
N MET A 6 -54.73 -18.13 43.69
CA MET A 6 -54.87 -16.89 44.47
C MET A 6 -53.63 -15.97 44.39
N MET A 7 -53.86 -14.68 44.70
CA MET A 7 -52.89 -13.60 44.98
C MET A 7 -52.02 -13.88 46.22
N ALA A 8 -50.83 -13.27 46.27
CA ALA A 8 -50.35 -12.54 47.45
C ALA A 8 -49.25 -11.53 47.07
N LEU A 9 -49.55 -10.25 47.25
CA LEU A 9 -48.58 -9.16 47.36
C LEU A 9 -47.89 -9.23 48.72
N ALA A 10 -46.59 -8.94 48.76
CA ALA A 10 -45.94 -8.36 49.93
C ALA A 10 -44.89 -7.36 49.47
N ALA A 11 -45.23 -6.08 49.57
CA ALA A 11 -44.28 -4.99 49.51
C ALA A 11 -43.62 -4.86 50.87
N LEU A 12 -42.29 -4.87 50.93
CA LEU A 12 -41.53 -4.23 52.00
C LEU A 12 -40.55 -3.26 51.35
N ALA A 13 -40.90 -1.98 51.43
CA ALA A 13 -39.96 -0.90 51.24
C ALA A 13 -39.10 -0.78 52.51
N LEU A 14 -37.79 -0.92 52.38
CA LEU A 14 -36.86 -0.28 53.30
C LEU A 14 -35.93 0.61 52.49
N ALA A 15 -36.14 1.91 52.65
CA ALA A 15 -35.20 2.94 52.26
C ALA A 15 -33.95 2.82 53.15
N GLY A 16 -32.78 2.78 52.52
CA GLY A 16 -31.49 2.88 53.18
C GLY A 16 -30.52 3.59 52.24
N ILE A 17 -30.48 4.92 52.34
CA ILE A 17 -29.41 5.73 51.76
C ILE A 17 -28.27 5.69 52.77
N LEU A 18 -27.14 5.10 52.38
CA LEU A 18 -25.83 5.50 52.90
C LEU A 18 -24.91 5.78 51.73
N ALA A 19 -24.30 6.96 51.81
CA ALA A 19 -23.46 7.55 50.80
C ALA A 19 -21.97 7.22 51.04
N LEU A 20 -21.24 7.15 49.92
CA LEU A 20 -19.86 7.59 49.69
C LEU A 20 -18.69 6.88 50.40
N ALA A 21 -17.95 6.10 49.58
CA ALA A 21 -16.49 6.12 49.37
C ALA A 21 -16.17 4.89 48.50
N GLY A 22 -15.36 4.87 47.44
CA GLY A 22 -14.39 5.79 46.85
C GLY A 22 -13.51 4.92 45.93
N CYS A 23 -13.02 5.49 44.82
CA CYS A 23 -12.06 4.93 43.85
C CYS A 23 -12.53 3.66 43.09
N GLY A 24 -12.35 3.49 41.79
CA GLY A 24 -11.65 4.22 40.74
C GLY A 24 -11.83 3.35 39.48
N SER A 25 -12.14 3.98 38.35
CA SER A 25 -12.71 3.37 37.17
C SER A 25 -11.79 2.38 36.45
N ASN A 26 -12.26 1.14 36.25
CA ASN A 26 -12.26 0.44 34.95
C ASN A 26 -12.94 -0.92 35.07
N GLY A 27 -13.98 -1.17 34.26
CA GLY A 27 -14.42 -2.54 33.99
C GLY A 27 -15.91 -2.76 33.72
N ASN A 28 -16.20 -2.95 32.43
CA ASN A 28 -16.95 -4.08 31.88
C ASN A 28 -18.46 -4.00 31.57
N ALA A 29 -18.73 -4.36 30.30
CA ALA A 29 -19.77 -5.28 29.81
C ALA A 29 -21.26 -4.87 29.74
N ALA A 30 -21.72 -4.79 28.47
CA ALA A 30 -22.93 -5.40 27.89
C ALA A 30 -24.31 -4.91 28.39
N LYS A 31 -25.37 -4.71 27.57
CA LYS A 31 -25.82 -5.45 26.39
C LYS A 31 -27.03 -4.71 25.75
N SER A 32 -27.16 -4.84 24.43
CA SER A 32 -28.42 -5.05 23.68
C SER A 32 -29.26 -3.86 23.15
N ALA A 33 -29.23 -3.78 21.81
CA ALA A 33 -30.33 -3.60 20.85
C ALA A 33 -31.11 -2.27 20.79
N SER A 34 -30.90 -1.50 19.70
CA SER A 34 -31.77 -1.55 18.50
C SER A 34 -31.63 -0.28 17.64
N LYS A 35 -31.48 -0.50 16.33
CA LYS A 35 -31.80 0.38 15.18
C LYS A 35 -30.86 1.56 14.87
N SER A 36 -29.79 1.24 14.13
CA SER A 36 -29.02 2.19 13.32
C SER A 36 -29.82 2.63 12.09
N GLN A 37 -29.91 3.94 11.88
CA GLN A 37 -30.28 4.54 10.61
C GLN A 37 -29.05 5.34 10.15
N ALA A 38 -28.18 4.66 9.39
CA ALA A 38 -27.00 5.26 8.78
C ALA A 38 -27.44 6.09 7.57
N THR A 39 -27.08 7.38 7.58
CA THR A 39 -27.08 8.21 6.38
C THR A 39 -25.68 8.15 5.78
N GLU A 40 -25.63 7.81 4.51
CA GLU A 40 -24.42 7.65 3.71
C GLU A 40 -23.65 8.97 3.59
N GLN A 41 -22.36 8.95 3.90
CA GLN A 41 -21.41 9.95 3.40
C GLN A 41 -20.42 9.27 2.46
N LYS A 42 -20.57 9.66 1.20
CA LYS A 42 -19.77 9.32 0.03
C LYS A 42 -18.40 10.01 0.17
N ALA A 43 -17.35 9.22 0.40
CA ALA A 43 -15.98 9.69 0.29
C ALA A 43 -15.55 9.55 -1.17
N ASP A 44 -15.70 10.64 -1.92
CA ASP A 44 -14.97 10.85 -3.16
C ASP A 44 -13.56 11.32 -2.75
N ASP A 45 -12.58 10.41 -2.75
CA ASP A 45 -11.18 10.76 -2.48
C ASP A 45 -10.49 11.13 -3.80
N LYS A 46 -10.58 12.41 -4.13
CA LYS A 46 -9.60 13.11 -4.98
C LYS A 46 -8.77 13.98 -4.04
N GLY A 47 -7.76 13.38 -3.43
CA GLY A 47 -6.68 14.11 -2.80
C GLY A 47 -5.73 14.63 -3.88
N ASP A 48 -6.02 15.80 -4.43
CA ASP A 48 -4.95 16.68 -4.92
C ASP A 48 -4.21 17.18 -3.66
N ASP A 49 -3.14 16.48 -3.27
CA ASP A 49 -2.29 16.91 -2.17
C ASP A 49 -1.47 18.13 -2.63
N LYS A 50 -2.03 19.32 -2.38
CA LYS A 50 -1.32 20.60 -2.45
C LYS A 50 -1.12 21.13 -1.04
N GLY A 51 -0.43 20.36 -0.21
CA GLY A 51 0.21 20.81 1.02
C GLY A 51 1.58 21.43 0.71
N GLY A 52 1.78 22.69 1.12
CA GLY A 52 3.00 23.46 0.89
C GLY A 52 4.19 23.01 1.74
N ASP A 53 4.73 21.84 1.45
CA ASP A 53 6.11 21.49 1.75
C ASP A 53 7.00 21.85 0.55
N LYS A 54 8.31 21.99 0.76
CA LYS A 54 9.28 22.04 -0.34
C LYS A 54 9.38 20.65 -0.98
N GLY A 55 8.30 20.19 -1.60
CA GLY A 55 8.22 18.90 -2.28
C GLY A 55 9.21 18.80 -3.44
N PHE A 56 9.51 17.58 -3.84
CA PHE A 56 10.26 17.29 -5.06
C PHE A 56 9.29 17.09 -6.24
N GLU A 57 9.78 17.25 -7.47
CA GLU A 57 8.97 17.03 -8.67
C GLU A 57 9.18 15.62 -9.18
N GLU A 58 8.12 14.81 -9.09
CA GLU A 58 8.08 13.50 -9.72
C GLU A 58 7.69 13.60 -11.18
N VAL A 59 8.43 12.89 -12.03
CA VAL A 59 8.14 12.84 -13.45
C VAL A 59 7.64 11.44 -13.83
N PRO A 60 6.44 11.33 -14.42
CA PRO A 60 5.92 10.10 -15.02
C PRO A 60 6.91 9.37 -15.96
N VAL A 61 7.06 8.06 -15.78
CA VAL A 61 7.69 7.20 -16.78
C VAL A 61 6.67 6.88 -17.89
N GLY A 62 6.68 7.70 -18.94
CA GLY A 62 5.80 7.52 -20.09
C GLY A 62 4.36 8.04 -19.88
N PRO A 63 3.48 7.89 -20.88
CA PRO A 63 2.15 8.51 -20.89
C PRO A 63 1.12 7.78 -20.01
N HIS A 64 1.37 6.52 -19.66
CA HIS A 64 0.46 5.70 -18.87
C HIS A 64 0.95 5.61 -17.44
N GLN A 65 0.33 6.40 -16.57
CA GLN A 65 0.47 6.28 -15.12
C GLN A 65 -0.45 5.18 -14.61
N ASP A 66 -0.03 4.53 -13.53
CA ASP A 66 -0.72 3.46 -12.80
C ASP A 66 -1.32 2.32 -13.65
N GLN A 67 -0.64 1.19 -13.67
CA GLN A 67 -1.12 -0.03 -14.33
C GLN A 67 -1.73 -0.99 -13.31
N ASN A 68 -2.98 -1.40 -13.54
CA ASN A 68 -3.62 -2.46 -12.75
C ASN A 68 -3.34 -3.83 -13.38
N ILE A 69 -2.46 -4.62 -12.77
CA ILE A 69 -2.05 -5.94 -13.28
C ILE A 69 -2.11 -6.96 -12.15
N GLY A 70 -2.98 -7.95 -12.29
CA GLY A 70 -3.22 -8.94 -11.22
C GLY A 70 -3.63 -8.24 -9.92
N PRO A 71 -3.01 -8.57 -8.76
CA PRO A 71 -3.32 -7.95 -7.47
C PRO A 71 -2.72 -6.54 -7.26
N LEU A 72 -2.00 -5.99 -8.24
CA LEU A 72 -1.18 -4.80 -8.08
C LEU A 72 -1.75 -3.60 -8.85
N THR A 73 -1.67 -2.41 -8.25
CA THR A 73 -1.60 -1.12 -8.94
C THR A 73 -0.14 -0.69 -8.93
N ILE A 74 0.42 -0.42 -10.12
CA ILE A 74 1.86 -0.22 -10.30
C ILE A 74 2.09 1.14 -10.98
N GLY A 75 2.62 2.09 -10.23
CA GLY A 75 3.14 3.38 -10.73
C GLY A 75 4.62 3.31 -11.06
N ALA A 76 5.10 4.26 -11.85
CA ALA A 76 6.54 4.46 -12.07
C ALA A 76 6.83 5.93 -12.36
N VAL A 77 7.75 6.49 -11.57
CA VAL A 77 8.20 7.88 -11.64
C VAL A 77 9.71 7.95 -11.57
N TYR A 78 10.27 9.09 -11.99
CA TYR A 78 11.68 9.40 -11.79
C TYR A 78 11.85 10.86 -11.42
N PHE A 79 12.90 11.15 -10.65
CA PHE A 79 13.24 12.50 -10.19
C PHE A 79 14.74 12.61 -9.88
N GLN A 80 15.17 13.69 -9.23
CA GLN A 80 16.58 13.91 -8.93
C GLN A 80 17.20 12.73 -8.18
N PRO A 81 18.48 12.38 -8.45
CA PRO A 81 19.17 11.36 -7.68
C PRO A 81 19.16 11.65 -6.17
N VAL A 82 19.06 10.61 -5.35
CA VAL A 82 19.00 10.74 -3.90
C VAL A 82 20.14 10.01 -3.20
N ASP A 83 20.60 10.56 -2.08
CA ASP A 83 21.50 9.84 -1.18
C ASP A 83 20.70 8.88 -0.31
N MET A 84 21.16 7.62 -0.23
CA MET A 84 20.47 6.57 0.50
C MET A 84 21.36 5.99 1.60
N LEU A 85 20.73 5.58 2.71
CA LEU A 85 21.35 4.82 3.77
C LEU A 85 20.64 3.46 3.95
N PRO A 86 21.38 2.37 4.20
CA PRO A 86 22.84 2.27 4.28
C PRO A 86 23.53 2.58 2.94
N ALA A 87 24.65 3.31 2.99
CA ALA A 87 25.39 3.68 1.79
C ALA A 87 26.02 2.44 1.11
N GLY A 88 26.21 2.50 -0.21
CA GLY A 88 26.86 1.44 -0.99
C GLY A 88 25.95 0.30 -1.42
N MET A 89 24.65 0.37 -1.13
CA MET A 89 23.65 -0.60 -1.60
C MET A 89 23.28 -0.40 -3.09
N GLY A 90 23.57 0.76 -3.64
CA GLY A 90 23.30 1.11 -5.04
C GLY A 90 24.21 2.23 -5.54
N LEU A 91 23.92 2.74 -6.74
CA LEU A 91 24.66 3.84 -7.35
C LEU A 91 24.53 5.12 -6.50
N LYS A 92 25.62 5.86 -6.33
CA LYS A 92 25.62 7.13 -5.58
C LYS A 92 24.85 8.19 -6.36
N ALA A 93 24.23 9.13 -5.63
CA ALA A 93 23.50 10.24 -6.24
C ALA A 93 24.36 11.01 -7.25
N SER A 94 25.63 11.28 -6.90
CA SER A 94 26.58 12.01 -7.74
C SER A 94 26.97 11.32 -9.05
N GLU A 95 26.65 10.03 -9.21
CA GLU A 95 27.00 9.23 -10.39
C GLU A 95 25.76 8.87 -11.24
N ALA A 96 24.57 9.10 -10.69
CA ALA A 96 23.30 8.76 -11.28
C ALA A 96 22.71 9.92 -12.09
N SER A 97 21.84 9.58 -13.04
CA SER A 97 21.10 10.54 -13.85
C SER A 97 19.77 10.91 -13.21
N PHE A 98 19.14 9.97 -12.50
CA PHE A 98 17.90 10.14 -11.74
C PHE A 98 17.75 9.04 -10.68
N HIS A 99 16.84 9.25 -9.74
CA HIS A 99 16.23 8.17 -8.98
C HIS A 99 14.99 7.67 -9.72
N LEU A 100 14.83 6.35 -9.84
CA LEU A 100 13.70 5.70 -10.50
C LEU A 100 12.94 4.90 -9.46
N GLU A 101 11.63 5.09 -9.40
CA GLU A 101 10.75 4.49 -8.40
C GLU A 101 9.62 3.71 -9.05
N ALA A 102 9.16 2.69 -8.32
CA ALA A 102 7.92 2.00 -8.57
C ALA A 102 7.09 1.92 -7.29
N ASP A 103 5.93 2.57 -7.34
CA ASP A 103 4.91 2.54 -6.30
C ASP A 103 3.97 1.38 -6.55
N ILE A 104 3.96 0.42 -5.63
CA ILE A 104 3.25 -0.85 -5.82
C ILE A 104 2.28 -1.04 -4.67
N HIS A 105 1.00 -0.86 -4.98
CA HIS A 105 -0.09 -0.91 -4.03
C HIS A 105 -1.04 -2.07 -4.32
N ALA A 106 -1.70 -2.58 -3.30
CA ALA A 106 -2.74 -3.58 -3.45
C ALA A 106 -3.99 -2.99 -4.10
N ASN A 107 -4.43 -3.57 -5.21
CA ASN A 107 -5.70 -3.21 -5.82
C ASN A 107 -6.85 -4.05 -5.22
N LYS A 108 -8.03 -4.05 -5.85
CA LYS A 108 -9.17 -4.85 -5.40
C LYS A 108 -8.87 -6.36 -5.34
N GLU A 109 -8.07 -6.88 -6.27
CA GLU A 109 -7.64 -8.28 -6.30
C GLU A 109 -6.56 -8.55 -5.23
N GLY A 110 -5.69 -7.56 -4.94
CA GLY A 110 -4.75 -7.61 -3.83
C GLY A 110 -5.41 -7.80 -2.46
N ALA A 111 -6.62 -7.28 -2.27
CA ALA A 111 -7.39 -7.51 -1.04
C ALA A 111 -7.73 -8.99 -0.81
N LYS A 112 -7.77 -9.83 -1.86
CA LYS A 112 -7.96 -11.28 -1.72
C LYS A 112 -6.74 -11.99 -1.14
N LEU A 113 -5.57 -11.32 -1.10
CA LEU A 113 -4.35 -11.80 -0.45
C LEU A 113 -4.23 -11.31 1.01
N GLY A 114 -5.18 -10.52 1.50
CA GLY A 114 -5.19 -9.99 2.86
C GLY A 114 -4.56 -8.61 3.03
N TYR A 115 -4.07 -7.98 1.96
CA TYR A 115 -3.61 -6.58 1.99
C TYR A 115 -4.79 -5.61 2.04
N GLY A 116 -4.65 -4.45 2.69
CA GLY A 116 -5.60 -3.37 2.55
C GLY A 116 -5.55 -2.78 1.14
N LYS A 117 -6.71 -2.49 0.54
CA LYS A 117 -6.75 -1.85 -0.79
C LYS A 117 -6.09 -0.47 -0.72
N GLY A 118 -5.14 -0.20 -1.61
CA GLY A 118 -4.36 1.04 -1.67
C GLY A 118 -3.11 1.01 -0.79
N GLU A 119 -2.90 -0.03 0.02
CA GLU A 119 -1.70 -0.15 0.84
C GLU A 119 -0.51 -0.63 0.01
N PHE A 120 0.67 -0.14 0.35
CA PHE A 120 1.93 -0.63 -0.18
C PHE A 120 2.09 -2.14 0.06
N ILE A 121 2.54 -2.87 -0.94
CA ILE A 121 2.84 -4.31 -0.80
C ILE A 121 4.34 -4.49 -0.52
N PRO A 122 4.73 -4.93 0.69
CA PRO A 122 6.12 -5.12 1.06
C PRO A 122 6.71 -6.42 0.51
N ASP A 123 8.03 -6.51 0.61
CA ASP A 123 8.84 -7.70 0.37
C ASP A 123 8.81 -8.30 -1.04
N LEU A 124 8.34 -7.54 -2.03
CA LEU A 124 8.46 -7.91 -3.44
C LEU A 124 9.93 -7.92 -3.88
N THR A 125 10.24 -8.69 -4.91
CA THR A 125 11.47 -8.50 -5.69
C THR A 125 11.08 -7.79 -6.97
N VAL A 126 11.53 -6.55 -7.16
CA VAL A 126 11.20 -5.74 -8.34
C VAL A 126 12.45 -5.57 -9.18
N ASN A 127 12.48 -6.23 -10.33
CA ASN A 127 13.54 -6.05 -11.31
C ASN A 127 13.10 -5.05 -12.37
N TYR A 128 14.01 -4.18 -12.79
CA TYR A 128 13.75 -3.22 -13.85
C TYR A 128 14.68 -3.45 -15.05
N GLU A 129 14.17 -3.14 -16.23
CA GLU A 129 14.92 -3.09 -17.47
C GLU A 129 14.47 -1.88 -18.30
N ILE A 130 15.42 -1.06 -18.72
CA ILE A 130 15.24 0.08 -19.60
C ILE A 130 15.76 -0.33 -20.98
N VAL A 131 14.88 -0.34 -21.96
CA VAL A 131 15.17 -0.73 -23.34
C VAL A 131 15.12 0.52 -24.23
N ASP A 132 16.17 0.75 -24.99
CA ASP A 132 16.15 1.77 -26.06
C ASP A 132 15.26 1.28 -27.20
N LYS A 133 14.22 2.03 -27.56
CA LYS A 133 13.29 1.62 -28.62
C LYS A 133 13.88 1.69 -30.02
N ALA A 134 14.93 2.49 -30.23
CA ALA A 134 15.57 2.61 -31.53
C ALA A 134 16.45 1.38 -31.84
N SER A 135 17.21 0.89 -30.87
CA SER A 135 18.09 -0.28 -31.05
C SER A 135 17.45 -1.60 -30.59
N GLY A 136 16.46 -1.54 -29.69
CA GLY A 136 15.92 -2.72 -29.00
C GLY A 136 16.83 -3.25 -27.90
N GLU A 137 17.94 -2.57 -27.59
CA GLU A 137 18.92 -3.02 -26.61
C GLU A 137 18.54 -2.60 -25.18
N SER A 138 18.89 -3.48 -24.23
CA SER A 138 18.85 -3.19 -22.80
C SER A 138 19.97 -2.21 -22.45
N VAL A 139 19.62 -0.98 -22.06
CA VAL A 139 20.57 0.11 -21.76
C VAL A 139 20.68 0.41 -20.26
N GLY A 140 19.84 -0.22 -19.44
CA GLY A 140 19.91 -0.17 -17.98
C GLY A 140 19.07 -1.28 -17.39
N LYS A 141 19.59 -1.97 -16.38
CA LYS A 141 18.84 -3.02 -15.68
C LYS A 141 19.36 -3.20 -14.27
N GLY A 142 18.51 -3.70 -13.39
CA GLY A 142 18.87 -3.99 -12.01
C GLY A 142 17.68 -4.47 -11.20
N THR A 143 17.87 -4.53 -9.89
CA THR A 143 16.83 -4.84 -8.92
C THR A 143 16.65 -3.62 -8.03
N PHE A 144 15.42 -3.16 -7.88
CA PHE A 144 15.10 -2.10 -6.95
C PHE A 144 15.31 -2.53 -5.51
N MET A 145 15.71 -1.56 -4.70
CA MET A 145 15.81 -1.69 -3.26
C MET A 145 14.48 -1.30 -2.62
N GLN A 146 14.19 -1.88 -1.47
CA GLN A 146 13.08 -1.45 -0.61
C GLN A 146 13.55 -0.30 0.26
N MET A 147 12.86 0.83 0.23
CA MET A 147 13.24 2.01 1.01
C MET A 147 12.04 2.90 1.30
N ASN A 148 12.28 3.94 2.10
CA ASN A 148 11.30 4.98 2.38
C ASN A 148 11.85 6.33 1.93
N ALA A 149 10.98 7.18 1.39
CA ALA A 149 11.15 8.62 1.29
C ALA A 149 10.16 9.34 2.23
N SER A 150 10.04 10.67 2.09
CA SER A 150 9.15 11.48 2.94
C SER A 150 7.66 11.25 2.69
N ASP A 151 7.32 10.75 1.51
CA ASP A 151 5.98 10.45 1.01
C ASP A 151 5.58 8.97 1.19
N GLY A 152 6.52 8.07 1.48
CA GLY A 152 6.20 6.71 1.89
C GLY A 152 7.23 5.66 1.50
N PRO A 153 6.90 4.37 1.73
CA PRO A 153 7.69 3.24 1.24
C PRO A 153 7.47 3.00 -0.26
N HIS A 154 8.56 2.72 -0.98
CA HIS A 154 8.54 2.39 -2.40
C HIS A 154 9.66 1.40 -2.77
N TYR A 155 9.70 0.99 -4.04
CA TYR A 155 10.83 0.26 -4.62
C TYR A 155 11.59 1.19 -5.57
N GLY A 156 12.88 1.43 -5.30
CA GLY A 156 13.63 2.40 -6.08
C GLY A 156 15.09 2.05 -6.34
N ALA A 157 15.69 2.77 -7.28
CA ALA A 157 17.14 2.78 -7.51
C ALA A 157 17.61 4.09 -8.13
N ASN A 158 18.81 4.52 -7.75
CA ASN A 158 19.56 5.49 -8.54
C ASN A 158 20.02 4.83 -9.84
N VAL A 159 19.70 5.45 -10.97
CA VAL A 159 19.97 4.92 -12.31
C VAL A 159 20.79 5.89 -13.13
N LYS A 160 21.74 5.35 -13.90
CA LYS A 160 22.49 6.09 -14.90
C LYS A 160 21.90 5.87 -16.29
N LEU A 161 21.50 6.95 -16.94
CA LEU A 161 21.02 7.01 -18.31
C LEU A 161 21.34 8.40 -18.88
N ASP A 162 22.50 8.52 -19.51
CA ASP A 162 23.05 9.82 -19.93
C ASP A 162 22.55 10.27 -21.31
N LYS A 163 21.85 9.39 -22.06
CA LYS A 163 21.39 9.67 -23.43
C LYS A 163 19.91 10.03 -23.43
N ALA A 164 19.55 11.07 -24.17
CA ALA A 164 18.15 11.32 -24.52
C ALA A 164 17.66 10.28 -25.52
N GLY A 165 16.38 9.94 -25.47
CA GLY A 165 15.82 8.91 -26.34
C GLY A 165 14.36 8.57 -26.03
N ASN A 166 13.85 7.61 -26.80
CA ASN A 166 12.57 6.98 -26.53
C ASN A 166 12.84 5.58 -25.96
N TYR A 167 12.41 5.36 -24.73
CA TYR A 167 12.69 4.15 -23.99
C TYR A 167 11.40 3.42 -23.62
N LYS A 168 11.58 2.17 -23.24
CA LYS A 168 10.57 1.34 -22.60
C LYS A 168 11.12 0.88 -21.26
N LEU A 169 10.41 1.14 -20.17
CA LEU A 169 10.69 0.53 -18.87
C LEU A 169 9.85 -0.74 -18.73
N VAL A 170 10.49 -1.85 -18.38
CA VAL A 170 9.84 -3.10 -18.03
C VAL A 170 10.14 -3.40 -16.57
N LEU A 171 9.10 -3.54 -15.76
CA LEU A 171 9.20 -4.03 -14.39
C LEU A 171 8.78 -5.50 -14.36
N SER A 172 9.58 -6.33 -13.70
CA SER A 172 9.30 -7.74 -13.44
C SER A 172 9.22 -7.95 -11.93
N ILE A 173 8.01 -8.16 -11.44
CA ILE A 173 7.67 -8.13 -10.00
C ILE A 173 7.42 -9.55 -9.52
N GLU A 174 8.31 -10.05 -8.68
CA GLU A 174 8.19 -11.38 -8.08
C GLU A 174 7.41 -11.31 -6.76
N SER A 175 6.66 -12.37 -6.50
CA SER A 175 5.88 -12.53 -5.28
C SER A 175 6.77 -12.55 -4.03
N PRO A 176 6.29 -12.01 -2.89
CA PRO A 176 7.03 -12.08 -1.63
C PRO A 176 7.11 -13.52 -1.08
N GLU A 177 6.31 -14.46 -1.62
CA GLU A 177 6.41 -15.90 -1.32
C GLU A 177 7.82 -16.44 -1.54
N LYS A 178 8.55 -15.95 -2.55
CA LYS A 178 9.93 -16.38 -2.84
C LYS A 178 10.91 -16.04 -1.72
N LYS A 179 10.58 -15.08 -0.86
CA LYS A 179 11.35 -14.71 0.32
C LYS A 179 10.78 -15.30 1.61
N GLY A 180 9.77 -16.15 1.50
CA GLY A 180 9.16 -16.87 2.62
C GLY A 180 7.92 -16.21 3.21
N TRP A 181 7.33 -15.21 2.54
CA TRP A 181 6.04 -14.65 2.98
C TRP A 181 4.93 -15.68 2.85
N MET A 182 4.14 -15.86 3.91
CA MET A 182 3.10 -16.90 3.96
C MET A 182 1.70 -16.29 4.03
N LEU A 183 0.71 -17.06 3.56
CA LEU A 183 -0.71 -16.74 3.67
C LEU A 183 -1.38 -17.75 4.60
N HIS A 184 -2.28 -17.26 5.46
CA HIS A 184 -3.23 -18.16 6.12
C HIS A 184 -4.19 -18.74 5.08
N VAL A 185 -4.52 -20.02 5.20
CA VAL A 185 -5.39 -20.74 4.24
C VAL A 185 -6.49 -21.58 4.90
N ASP A 186 -6.58 -21.56 6.22
CA ASP A 186 -7.66 -22.23 6.95
C ASP A 186 -9.00 -21.51 6.76
N PRO A 187 -10.15 -22.19 6.94
CA PRO A 187 -11.46 -21.58 6.70
C PRO A 187 -11.82 -20.39 7.60
N ALA A 188 -11.22 -20.29 8.79
CA ALA A 188 -11.60 -19.27 9.77
C ALA A 188 -10.83 -17.96 9.59
N THR A 189 -9.55 -18.05 9.19
CA THR A 189 -8.65 -16.89 9.13
C THR A 189 -7.94 -16.74 7.79
N GLY A 190 -8.11 -17.70 6.89
CA GLY A 190 -7.41 -17.76 5.63
C GLY A 190 -7.92 -16.79 4.59
N VAL A 191 -7.01 -16.41 3.70
CA VAL A 191 -7.31 -15.59 2.52
C VAL A 191 -7.65 -16.49 1.32
N THR A 192 -8.42 -15.93 0.37
CA THR A 192 -8.92 -16.69 -0.79
C THR A 192 -8.01 -16.60 -2.01
N GLY A 193 -7.20 -15.54 -2.11
CA GLY A 193 -6.20 -15.38 -3.15
C GLY A 193 -4.95 -16.21 -2.90
N ARG A 194 -4.13 -16.37 -3.94
CA ARG A 194 -2.80 -16.96 -3.86
C ARG A 194 -1.82 -16.06 -4.56
N PHE A 195 -0.59 -16.03 -4.05
CA PHE A 195 0.49 -15.33 -4.71
C PHE A 195 0.70 -15.86 -6.14
N TRP A 196 1.20 -14.97 -7.00
CA TRP A 196 1.55 -15.35 -8.36
C TRP A 196 2.87 -16.13 -8.38
N THR A 197 2.94 -17.15 -9.23
CA THR A 197 4.14 -18.00 -9.38
C THR A 197 5.13 -17.44 -10.40
N GLU A 198 4.62 -16.78 -11.44
CA GLU A 198 5.41 -16.14 -12.50
C GLU A 198 5.43 -14.63 -12.31
N PRO A 199 6.57 -13.94 -12.46
CA PRO A 199 6.65 -12.51 -12.23
C PRO A 199 5.62 -11.71 -13.03
N ILE A 200 4.92 -10.80 -12.36
CA ILE A 200 4.03 -9.85 -13.01
C ILE A 200 4.88 -8.86 -13.79
N LYS A 201 4.54 -8.66 -15.06
CA LYS A 201 5.25 -7.71 -15.93
C LYS A 201 4.42 -6.45 -16.15
N ALA A 202 4.92 -5.31 -15.69
CA ALA A 202 4.42 -3.99 -16.08
C ALA A 202 5.35 -3.40 -17.13
N THR A 203 4.78 -2.75 -18.15
CA THR A 203 5.56 -2.14 -19.24
C THR A 203 5.10 -0.72 -19.45
N PHE A 204 5.99 0.23 -19.18
CA PHE A 204 5.80 1.65 -19.44
C PHE A 204 6.52 1.95 -20.75
N ASP A 205 5.74 1.97 -21.83
CA ASP A 205 6.25 2.21 -23.17
C ASP A 205 6.20 3.71 -23.53
N ASP A 206 6.90 4.09 -24.60
CA ASP A 206 6.97 5.46 -25.12
C ASP A 206 7.44 6.51 -24.09
N TRP A 207 8.40 6.11 -23.25
CA TRP A 207 9.06 7.02 -22.33
C TRP A 207 10.08 7.90 -23.05
N LYS A 208 9.65 9.12 -23.39
CA LYS A 208 10.49 10.16 -23.98
C LYS A 208 11.36 10.82 -22.91
N TYR A 209 12.53 10.26 -22.67
CA TYR A 209 13.49 10.77 -21.69
C TYR A 209 14.47 11.76 -22.31
N THR A 210 14.75 12.84 -21.58
CA THR A 210 15.84 13.77 -21.86
C THR A 210 16.61 13.97 -20.56
N PRO A 211 17.95 13.86 -20.56
CA PRO A 211 18.77 14.15 -19.39
C PRO A 211 18.43 15.51 -18.82
N ARG A 212 18.17 15.54 -17.51
CA ARG A 212 17.83 16.75 -16.77
C ARG A 212 19.02 17.19 -15.95
N GLN A 213 19.07 18.49 -15.68
CA GLN A 213 19.81 19.02 -14.55
C GLN A 213 18.76 19.24 -13.45
N TRP A 214 19.09 18.80 -12.25
CA TRP A 214 18.20 18.84 -11.08
C TRP A 214 18.68 19.92 -10.12
#